data_AF-A0A2V8MMM9-F1
#
_entry.id   AF-A0A2V8MMM9-F1
#
_cell.length_a   1.000
_cell.length_b   1.000
_cell.length_c   1.000
_cell.angle_alpha   90.00
_cell.angle_beta   90.00
_cell.angle_gamma   90.00
#
_symmetry.space_group_name_H-M   'P 1'
#
loop_
_entity.id
_entity.type
_entity.pdbx_description
1 polymer ?
#
loop_
_entity_poly.entity_id
_entity_poly.type
_entity_poly.pdbx_seq_one_letter_code
_entity_poly.pdbx_strand_id
1 'polypeptide(L)'
;MRIMSDATINLLRDLIAIDSVNPSLVHGAAGEKEIAGLIANKLQASGMDVEIQPITSERSNVIGLIEGAQKGRTLMLCGHMDTVGV
;
A
#
# COMPACT_ATOMS: atom_id res chain seq x y z
N MET A 1 -12.39 -6.75 30.11
CA MET A 1 -11.11 -6.35 29.50
C MET A 1 -11.30 -6.29 27.99
N ARG A 2 -11.38 -5.10 27.42
CA ARG A 2 -11.60 -4.92 25.97
C ARG A 2 -10.21 -5.00 25.33
N ILE A 3 -9.89 -6.08 24.62
CA ILE A 3 -8.68 -6.12 23.81
C ILE A 3 -8.88 -5.07 22.73
N MET A 4 -8.21 -3.93 22.87
CA MET A 4 -8.14 -2.95 21.80
C MET A 4 -7.38 -3.63 20.67
N SER A 5 -8.04 -3.85 19.54
CA SER A 5 -7.41 -4.51 18.39
C SER A 5 -6.20 -3.70 17.95
N ASP A 6 -5.03 -4.32 17.91
CA ASP A 6 -3.79 -3.69 17.49
C ASP A 6 -3.92 -3.17 16.05
N ALA A 7 -3.68 -1.87 15.85
CA ALA A 7 -3.89 -1.20 14.56
C ALA A 7 -2.98 -1.77 13.47
N THR A 8 -1.77 -2.19 13.83
CA THR A 8 -0.82 -2.83 12.92
C THR A 8 -1.31 -4.22 12.53
N ILE A 9 -1.79 -5.02 13.49
CA ILE A 9 -2.36 -6.35 13.18
C ILE A 9 -3.61 -6.22 12.31
N ASN A 10 -4.48 -5.25 12.57
CA ASN A 10 -5.66 -5.03 11.73
C ASN A 10 -5.28 -4.60 10.32
N LEU A 11 -4.34 -3.66 10.17
CA LEU A 11 -3.86 -3.25 8.85
C LEU A 11 -3.22 -4.41 8.11
N LEU A 12 -2.39 -5.21 8.78
CA LEU A 12 -1.79 -6.40 8.18
C LEU A 12 -2.87 -7.39 7.72
N ARG A 13 -3.90 -7.65 8.54
CA ARG A 13 -5.03 -8.50 8.17
C ARG A 13 -5.77 -8.00 6.94
N ASP A 14 -6.04 -6.69 6.88
CA ASP A 14 -6.69 -6.06 5.73
C ASP A 14 -5.85 -6.25 4.45
N LEU A 15 -4.52 -6.06 4.54
CA LEU A 15 -3.60 -6.18 3.41
C LEU A 15 -3.44 -7.61 2.91
N ILE A 16 -3.22 -8.59 3.81
CA ILE A 16 -3.00 -9.99 3.40
C ILE A 16 -4.27 -10.70 2.90
N ALA A 17 -5.44 -10.10 3.12
CA ALA A 17 -6.70 -10.60 2.58
C ALA A 17 -6.85 -10.31 1.08
N ILE A 18 -6.01 -9.42 0.52
CA ILE A 18 -6.02 -9.05 -0.89
C ILE A 18 -5.01 -9.92 -1.64
N ASP A 19 -5.46 -10.53 -2.74
CA ASP A 19 -4.55 -11.19 -3.68
C ASP A 19 -3.76 -10.14 -4.46
N SER A 20 -2.49 -9.94 -4.06
CA SER A 20 -1.56 -9.02 -4.72
C SER A 20 -0.46 -9.75 -5.51
N VAL A 21 -0.71 -10.99 -5.95
CA VAL A 21 0.32 -11.78 -6.65
C VAL A 21 0.75 -11.05 -7.92
N ASN A 22 2.07 -10.92 -8.09
CA ASN A 22 2.65 -10.14 -9.17
C ASN A 22 2.38 -10.77 -10.55
N PRO A 23 1.66 -10.09 -11.47
CA PRO A 23 1.31 -10.62 -12.78
C PRO A 23 2.51 -10.74 -13.73
N SER A 24 3.65 -10.14 -13.39
CA SER A 24 4.91 -10.31 -14.11
C SER A 24 5.61 -11.63 -13.72
N LEU A 25 5.27 -12.22 -12.58
CA LEU A 25 5.81 -13.50 -12.10
C LEU A 25 4.85 -14.66 -12.39
N VAL A 26 3.54 -14.43 -12.27
CA VAL A 26 2.49 -15.42 -12.53
C VAL A 26 1.51 -14.84 -13.54
N HIS A 27 1.46 -15.42 -14.74
CA HIS A 27 0.57 -14.92 -15.81
C HIS A 27 -0.90 -14.99 -15.38
N GLY A 28 -1.61 -13.86 -15.51
CA GLY A 28 -3.03 -13.75 -15.16
C GLY A 28 -3.32 -13.58 -13.67
N ALA A 29 -2.30 -13.36 -12.83
CA ALA A 29 -2.51 -13.01 -11.42
C ALA A 29 -3.20 -11.66 -11.23
N ALA A 30 -3.83 -11.47 -10.07
CA ALA A 30 -4.69 -10.31 -9.78
C ALA A 30 -3.95 -8.95 -9.75
N GLY A 31 -2.68 -8.94 -9.35
CA GLY A 31 -1.86 -7.72 -9.32
C GLY A 31 -2.23 -6.72 -8.22
N GLU A 32 -1.71 -5.50 -8.37
CA GLU A 32 -1.57 -4.55 -7.26
C GLU A 32 -2.75 -3.58 -7.13
N LYS A 33 -3.73 -3.62 -8.04
CA LYS A 33 -4.77 -2.58 -8.15
C LYS A 33 -5.61 -2.45 -6.87
N GLU A 34 -6.05 -3.56 -6.29
CA GLU A 34 -6.89 -3.55 -5.10
C GLU A 34 -6.10 -3.13 -3.85
N ILE A 35 -4.91 -3.71 -3.65
CA ILE A 35 -4.06 -3.38 -2.50
C ILE A 35 -3.56 -1.94 -2.54
N ALA A 36 -3.27 -1.41 -3.74
CA ALA A 36 -2.91 -0.01 -3.93
C ALA A 36 -4.04 0.93 -3.51
N GLY A 37 -5.30 0.60 -3.88
CA GLY A 37 -6.47 1.36 -3.43
C GLY A 37 -6.63 1.36 -1.91
N LEU A 38 -6.44 0.21 -1.26
CA LEU A 38 -6.52 0.12 0.20
C LEU A 38 -5.43 0.96 0.87
N ILE A 39 -4.18 0.85 0.42
CA ILE A 39 -3.05 1.61 0.97
C ILE A 39 -3.26 3.11 0.77
N ALA A 40 -3.69 3.52 -0.43
CA ALA A 40 -3.97 4.92 -0.72
C ALA A 40 -5.03 5.50 0.22
N ASN A 41 -6.12 4.77 0.45
CA ASN A 41 -7.18 5.19 1.38
C ASN A 41 -6.66 5.32 2.82
N LYS A 42 -5.80 4.40 3.29
CA LYS A 42 -5.23 4.47 4.66
C LYS A 42 -4.25 5.65 4.81
N LEU A 43 -3.45 5.93 3.79
CA LEU A 43 -2.53 7.07 3.79
C LEU A 43 -3.28 8.40 3.74
N GLN A 44 -4.32 8.52 2.89
CA GLN A 44 -5.20 9.69 2.85
C GLN A 44 -5.91 9.92 4.18
N ALA A 45 -6.46 8.87 4.79
CA ALA A 45 -7.09 8.94 6.12
C ALA A 45 -6.11 9.35 7.22
N SER A 46 -4.79 9.16 7.00
CA SER A 46 -3.73 9.60 7.89
C SER A 46 -3.27 11.04 7.62
N GLY A 47 -3.89 11.74 6.67
CA GLY A 47 -3.61 13.15 6.35
C GLY A 47 -2.47 13.36 5.36
N MET A 48 -2.11 12.35 4.56
CA MET A 48 -1.09 12.48 3.52
C MET A 48 -1.71 12.90 2.18
N ASP A 49 -0.93 13.61 1.36
CA ASP A 49 -1.20 13.74 -0.06
C ASP A 49 -0.79 12.42 -0.74
N VAL A 50 -1.69 11.83 -1.53
CA VAL A 50 -1.49 10.48 -2.06
C VAL A 50 -1.69 10.43 -3.57
N GLU A 51 -0.72 9.84 -4.25
CA GLU A 51 -0.76 9.50 -5.66
C GLU A 51 -0.71 7.97 -5.84
N ILE A 52 -1.64 7.42 -6.62
CA ILE A 52 -1.48 6.09 -7.20
C ILE A 52 -0.84 6.27 -8.57
N GLN A 53 0.39 5.81 -8.72
CA GLN A 53 1.16 5.89 -9.95
C GLN A 53 1.00 4.59 -10.75
N PRO A 54 0.28 4.57 -11.89
CA PRO A 54 0.11 3.37 -12.70
C PRO A 54 1.42 2.98 -13.39
N ILE A 55 1.74 1.68 -13.37
CA ILE A 55 2.86 1.09 -14.15
C ILE A 55 2.31 0.29 -15.34
N THR A 56 1.31 -0.57 -15.09
CA THR A 56 0.50 -1.26 -16.10
C THR A 56 -0.97 -1.24 -15.66
N SER A 57 -1.87 -1.92 -16.38
CA SER A 57 -3.27 -2.04 -15.93
C SER A 57 -3.41 -2.76 -14.58
N GLU A 58 -2.49 -3.68 -14.28
CA GLU A 58 -2.50 -4.53 -13.09
C GLU A 58 -1.41 -4.17 -12.06
N ARG A 59 -0.58 -3.17 -12.35
CA ARG A 59 0.56 -2.80 -11.50
C ARG A 59 0.60 -1.30 -11.22
N SER A 60 0.89 -0.93 -9.99
CA SER A 60 0.89 0.46 -9.55
C SER A 60 1.74 0.66 -8.30
N ASN A 61 2.38 1.82 -8.19
CA ASN A 61 2.94 2.29 -6.93
C ASN A 61 1.92 3.16 -6.19
N VAL A 62 2.04 3.23 -4.86
CA VAL A 62 1.34 4.23 -4.04
C VAL A 62 2.37 5.11 -3.36
N ILE A 63 2.25 6.41 -3.54
CA ILE A 63 3.17 7.41 -3.00
C ILE A 63 2.36 8.28 -2.04
N GLY A 64 2.70 8.24 -0.76
CA GLY A 64 2.17 9.15 0.26
C GLY A 64 3.22 10.19 0.65
N LEU A 65 2.82 11.45 0.61
CA LEU A 65 3.66 12.59 0.99
C LEU A 65 3.07 13.27 2.22
N ILE A 66 3.93 13.57 3.19
CA ILE A 66 3.62 14.45 4.30
C ILE A 66 4.68 15.54 4.39
N GLU A 67 4.25 16.79 4.31
CA GLU A 67 5.14 17.95 4.43
C GLU A 67 5.51 18.17 5.90
N GLY A 68 6.81 18.30 6.16
CA GLY A 68 7.32 18.64 7.48
C GLY A 68 7.11 20.11 7.81
N ALA A 69 7.19 20.47 9.09
CA ALA A 69 7.06 21.86 9.54
C ALA A 69 8.18 22.79 9.03
N GLN A 70 9.32 22.22 8.61
CA GLN A 70 10.48 22.95 8.12
C GLN A 70 10.99 22.36 6.82
N LYS A 71 11.51 23.22 5.94
CA LYS A 71 12.17 22.79 4.70
C LYS A 71 13.44 22.00 5.00
N GLY A 72 13.70 20.95 4.25
CA GLY A 72 14.87 20.10 4.45
C GLY A 72 14.99 18.99 3.41
N ARG A 73 15.82 17.99 3.70
CA ARG A 73 15.92 16.78 2.88
C ARG A 73 14.70 15.89 3.11
N THR A 74 14.25 15.22 2.06
CA THR A 74 13.17 14.23 2.12
C THR A 74 13.69 12.89 2.62
N LEU A 75 12.95 12.24 3.54
CA LEU A 75 13.13 10.84 3.91
C LEU A 75 12.09 10.01 3.15
N MET A 76 12.51 8.94 2.48
CA MET A 76 11.62 8.02 1.77
C MET A 76 11.61 6.67 2.49
N LEU A 77 10.43 6.24 2.93
CA LEU A 77 10.21 4.89 3.47
C LEU A 77 9.54 4.06 2.38
N CYS A 78 10.20 2.98 1.96
CA CYS A 78 9.72 2.11 0.88
C CYS A 78 9.35 0.72 1.40
N GLY A 79 8.34 0.13 0.77
CA GLY A 79 7.99 -1.28 0.86
C GLY A 79 7.38 -1.73 -0.46
N HIS A 80 7.51 -3.01 -0.80
CA HIS A 80 6.80 -3.59 -1.93
C HIS A 80 5.43 -4.13 -1.48
N MET A 81 4.43 -4.08 -2.36
CA MET A 81 3.04 -4.47 -2.05
C MET A 81 2.67 -5.83 -2.65
N ASP A 82 3.42 -6.26 -3.67
CA ASP A 82 3.19 -7.49 -4.39
C ASP A 82 3.68 -8.72 -3.62
N THR A 83 3.07 -9.85 -3.95
CA THR A 83 3.43 -11.16 -3.42
C THR A 83 3.77 -12.13 -4.55
N VAL A 84 4.34 -13.27 -4.17
CA VAL A 84 4.58 -14.41 -5.08
C VAL A 84 3.41 -15.40 -5.02
N GLY A 85 3.30 -16.28 -6.01
CA GLY A 85 2.34 -17.38 -5.98
C GLY A 85 2.63 -18.40 -4.87
N VAL A 86 1.61 -19.19 -4.52
CA VAL A 86 1.68 -20.30 -3.55
C VAL A 86 1.87 -21.66 -4.22
#